data_AF-A0A4Y1QZ30-F1
#
_entry.id   AF-A0A4Y1QZ30-F1
#
_cell.length_a   1.000
_cell.length_b   1.000
_cell.length_c   1.000
_cell.angle_alpha   90.00
_cell.angle_beta   90.00
_cell.angle_gamma   90.00
#
_symmetry.space_group_name_H-M   'P 1'
#
loop_
_entity.id
_entity.type
_entity.pdbx_description
1 polymer ?
#
loop_
_entity_poly.entity_id
_entity_poly.type
_entity_poly.pdbx_seq_one_letter_code
_entity_poly.pdbx_strand_id
1 'polypeptide(L)'
;MVKSILDSSAGNENRTTAAKNCLDVLHNSEYRISLSTDSLSRGSIRNARASMSAALLYQYDCWSALKYANDTQMVNQTMSFLDSLTGKSSNALSMMFSYDNFGKDTKSWAPPKTERDGYWERVEGGGSGQEVRLGVPSGLKADVTVCKEESEKCYRTVQEAVKPHRITRERRSS
;
A
#
# COMPACT_ATOMS: atom_id res chain seq x y z
N MET A 1 8.12 -16.64 -19.84
CA MET A 1 7.34 -17.66 -19.12
C MET A 1 5.84 -17.43 -19.29
N VAL A 2 5.25 -16.36 -18.72
CA VAL A 2 3.80 -16.09 -18.85
C VAL A 2 3.32 -15.96 -20.30
N LYS A 3 4.08 -15.28 -21.17
CA LYS A 3 3.73 -15.19 -22.60
C LYS A 3 3.60 -16.57 -23.26
N SER A 4 4.49 -17.50 -22.92
CA SER A 4 4.44 -18.89 -23.39
C SER A 4 3.22 -19.66 -22.85
N ILE A 5 2.79 -19.37 -21.62
CA ILE A 5 1.53 -19.89 -21.07
C ILE A 5 0.36 -19.38 -21.93
N LEU A 6 0.32 -18.08 -22.21
CA LEU A 6 -0.74 -17.48 -23.04
C LEU A 6 -0.79 -18.13 -24.43
N ASP A 7 0.36 -18.27 -25.10
CA ASP A 7 0.43 -18.82 -26.45
C ASP A 7 0.03 -20.32 -26.49
N SER A 8 0.15 -21.04 -25.37
CA SER A 8 -0.26 -22.44 -25.23
C SER A 8 -1.64 -22.64 -24.56
N SER A 9 -2.42 -21.57 -24.37
CA SER A 9 -3.72 -21.61 -23.69
C SER A 9 -4.92 -21.82 -24.62
N ALA A 10 -4.70 -22.23 -25.88
CA ALA A 10 -5.80 -22.44 -26.83
C ALA A 10 -6.85 -23.40 -26.27
N GLY A 11 -8.12 -22.96 -26.26
CA GLY A 11 -9.25 -23.72 -25.71
C GLY A 11 -9.36 -23.74 -24.18
N ASN A 12 -8.49 -23.04 -23.44
CA ASN A 12 -8.58 -22.90 -21.99
C ASN A 12 -8.75 -21.41 -21.60
N GLU A 13 -9.99 -21.03 -21.32
CA GLU A 13 -10.34 -19.64 -20.97
C GLU A 13 -9.73 -19.18 -19.65
N ASN A 14 -9.68 -20.06 -18.64
CA ASN A 14 -9.11 -19.76 -17.34
C ASN A 14 -7.62 -19.45 -17.46
N ARG A 15 -6.88 -20.30 -18.19
CA ARG A 15 -5.43 -20.12 -18.40
C ARG A 15 -5.15 -18.90 -19.28
N THR A 16 -5.95 -18.67 -20.31
CA THR A 16 -5.85 -17.47 -21.17
C THR A 16 -6.03 -16.19 -20.36
N THR A 17 -7.07 -16.15 -19.52
CA THR A 17 -7.39 -14.99 -18.68
C THR A 17 -6.30 -14.76 -17.62
N ALA A 18 -5.88 -15.82 -16.92
CA ALA A 18 -4.83 -15.74 -15.93
C ALA A 18 -3.51 -15.24 -16.55
N ALA A 19 -3.14 -15.75 -17.73
CA ALA A 19 -1.92 -15.35 -18.42
C ALA A 19 -1.96 -13.88 -18.90
N LYS A 20 -3.11 -13.40 -19.38
CA LYS A 20 -3.28 -11.97 -19.73
C LYS A 20 -3.12 -11.07 -18.52
N ASN A 21 -3.85 -11.35 -17.44
CA ASN A 21 -3.77 -10.59 -16.19
C ASN A 21 -2.32 -10.57 -15.65
N CYS A 22 -1.64 -11.72 -15.69
CA CYS A 22 -0.23 -11.82 -15.32
C CYS A 22 0.69 -10.91 -16.14
N LEU A 23 0.50 -10.82 -17.46
CA LEU A 23 1.33 -9.94 -18.28
C LEU A 23 1.17 -8.48 -17.86
N ASP A 24 -0.05 -8.04 -17.61
CA ASP A 24 -0.34 -6.66 -17.19
C ASP A 24 0.26 -6.34 -15.81
N VAL A 25 0.03 -7.21 -14.82
CA VAL A 25 0.56 -6.95 -13.47
C VAL A 25 2.08 -7.11 -13.39
N LEU A 26 2.69 -8.02 -14.15
CA LEU A 26 4.15 -8.14 -14.18
C LEU A 26 4.82 -6.94 -14.85
N HIS A 27 4.18 -6.35 -15.88
CA HIS A 27 4.64 -5.08 -16.44
C HIS A 27 4.59 -3.95 -15.40
N ASN A 28 3.49 -3.87 -14.64
CA ASN A 28 3.39 -2.93 -13.52
C ASN A 28 4.45 -3.21 -12.43
N SER A 29 4.72 -4.49 -12.12
CA SER A 29 5.77 -4.87 -11.17
C SER A 29 7.14 -4.36 -11.62
N GLU A 30 7.49 -4.54 -12.88
CA GLU A 30 8.77 -4.10 -13.43
C GLU A 30 8.93 -2.58 -13.32
N TYR A 31 7.87 -1.84 -13.71
CA TYR A 31 7.85 -0.39 -13.57
C TYR A 31 8.03 0.06 -12.11
N ARG A 32 7.36 -0.60 -11.16
CA ARG A 32 7.48 -0.32 -9.72
C ARG A 32 8.87 -0.62 -9.16
N ILE A 33 9.55 -1.66 -9.64
CA ILE A 33 10.95 -1.95 -9.29
C ILE A 33 11.88 -0.84 -9.80
N SER A 34 11.66 -0.36 -11.02
CA SER A 34 12.42 0.76 -11.58
C SER A 34 12.25 2.03 -10.74
N LEU A 35 11.00 2.39 -10.38
CA LEU A 35 10.73 3.51 -9.48
C LEU A 35 11.34 3.33 -8.09
N SER A 36 11.37 2.10 -7.57
CA SER A 36 12.03 1.81 -6.30
C SER A 36 13.52 2.09 -6.38
N THR A 37 14.18 1.63 -7.45
CA THR A 37 15.61 1.81 -7.67
C THR A 37 15.98 3.30 -7.81
N ASP A 38 15.18 4.03 -8.56
CA ASP A 38 15.31 5.48 -8.73
C ASP A 38 15.07 6.25 -7.42
N SER A 39 14.12 5.82 -6.60
CA SER A 39 13.89 6.43 -5.28
C SER A 39 15.05 6.15 -4.31
N LEU A 40 15.63 4.95 -4.35
CA LEU A 40 16.83 4.60 -3.57
C LEU A 40 18.02 5.48 -3.93
N SER A 41 18.28 5.70 -5.22
CA SER A 41 19.43 6.50 -5.68
C SER A 41 19.33 7.97 -5.22
N ARG A 42 18.12 8.47 -5.00
CA ARG A 42 17.83 9.81 -4.48
C ARG A 42 17.73 9.87 -2.95
N GLY A 43 17.97 8.76 -2.25
CA GLY A 43 17.86 8.67 -0.79
C GLY A 43 16.41 8.68 -0.26
N SER A 44 15.41 8.51 -1.12
CA SER A 44 13.99 8.52 -0.74
C SER A 44 13.52 7.10 -0.37
N ILE A 45 14.01 6.59 0.77
CA ILE A 45 13.79 5.20 1.20
C ILE A 45 12.30 4.84 1.33
N ARG A 46 11.46 5.75 1.84
CA ARG A 46 10.02 5.50 2.00
C ARG A 46 9.30 5.34 0.66
N ASN A 47 9.64 6.16 -0.33
CA ASN A 47 9.11 6.04 -1.69
C ASN A 47 9.62 4.78 -2.39
N ALA A 48 10.90 4.42 -2.14
CA ALA A 48 11.45 3.17 -2.63
C ALA A 48 10.68 1.97 -2.06
N ARG A 49 10.52 1.92 -0.74
CA ARG A 49 9.78 0.86 -0.04
C ARG A 49 8.33 0.79 -0.49
N ALA A 50 7.63 1.91 -0.64
CA ALA A 50 6.27 1.94 -1.16
C ALA A 50 6.18 1.37 -2.58
N SER A 51 7.08 1.79 -3.48
CA SER A 51 7.11 1.29 -4.86
C SER A 51 7.44 -0.21 -4.89
N MET A 52 8.43 -0.65 -4.13
CA MET A 52 8.80 -2.07 -4.05
C MET A 52 7.68 -2.93 -3.44
N SER A 53 6.89 -2.38 -2.52
CA SER A 53 5.72 -3.06 -1.93
C SER A 53 4.65 -3.31 -3.00
N ALA A 54 4.41 -2.33 -3.87
CA ALA A 54 3.52 -2.50 -5.01
C ALA A 54 4.06 -3.52 -6.02
N ALA A 55 5.37 -3.55 -6.27
CA ALA A 55 5.98 -4.58 -7.13
C ALA A 55 5.77 -6.00 -6.58
N LEU A 56 6.00 -6.20 -5.28
CA LEU A 56 5.78 -7.48 -4.62
C LEU A 56 4.31 -7.93 -4.74
N LEU A 57 3.36 -7.01 -4.52
CA LEU A 57 1.93 -7.30 -4.66
C LEU A 57 1.60 -7.82 -6.06
N TYR A 58 2.06 -7.14 -7.12
CA TYR A 58 1.78 -7.57 -8.48
C TYR A 58 2.41 -8.93 -8.84
N GLN A 59 3.58 -9.26 -8.29
CA GLN A 59 4.17 -10.59 -8.45
C GLN A 59 3.30 -11.67 -7.81
N TYR A 60 2.83 -11.42 -6.59
CA TYR A 60 1.93 -12.31 -5.87
C TYR A 60 0.57 -12.45 -6.58
N ASP A 61 0.01 -11.36 -7.11
CA ASP A 61 -1.26 -11.38 -7.85
C ASP A 61 -1.16 -12.27 -9.08
N CYS A 62 -0.07 -12.19 -9.85
CA CYS A 62 0.14 -13.10 -10.98
C CYS A 62 0.26 -14.57 -10.51
N TRP A 63 1.04 -14.83 -9.46
CA TRP A 63 1.16 -16.17 -8.89
C TRP A 63 -0.21 -16.72 -8.46
N SER A 64 -1.01 -15.89 -7.79
CA SER A 64 -2.36 -16.21 -7.31
C SER A 64 -3.32 -16.48 -8.46
N ALA A 65 -3.26 -15.70 -9.55
CA ALA A 65 -4.06 -15.93 -10.75
C ALA A 65 -3.73 -17.29 -11.40
N LEU A 66 -2.45 -17.62 -11.53
CA LEU A 66 -2.00 -18.90 -12.10
C LEU A 66 -2.35 -20.10 -11.23
N LYS A 67 -2.45 -19.94 -9.91
CA LYS A 67 -2.88 -21.00 -8.98
C LYS A 67 -4.22 -21.62 -9.37
N TYR A 68 -5.15 -20.82 -9.87
CA TYR A 68 -6.48 -21.29 -10.29
C TYR A 68 -6.52 -21.84 -11.72
N ALA A 69 -5.41 -21.77 -12.46
CA ALA A 69 -5.25 -22.31 -13.82
C ALA A 69 -4.03 -23.24 -13.92
N ASN A 70 -3.75 -23.99 -12.84
CA ASN A 70 -2.55 -24.80 -12.68
C ASN A 70 -2.71 -26.24 -13.20
N ASP A 71 -3.01 -26.37 -14.48
CA ASP A 71 -3.28 -27.65 -15.13
C ASP A 71 -2.15 -28.10 -16.08
N THR A 72 -1.02 -27.38 -16.10
CA THR A 72 0.14 -27.75 -16.93
C THR A 72 1.47 -27.59 -16.19
N GLN A 73 2.47 -28.35 -16.64
CA GLN A 73 3.83 -28.26 -16.13
C GLN A 73 4.44 -26.86 -16.32
N MET A 74 4.09 -26.17 -17.41
CA MET A 74 4.58 -24.81 -17.68
C MET A 74 4.04 -23.79 -16.66
N VAL A 75 2.77 -23.93 -16.27
CA VAL A 75 2.17 -23.11 -15.22
C VAL A 75 2.84 -23.40 -13.88
N ASN A 76 3.02 -24.67 -13.51
CA ASN A 76 3.74 -25.08 -12.31
C ASN A 76 5.14 -24.46 -12.22
N GLN A 77 5.95 -24.57 -13.28
CA GLN A 77 7.30 -23.99 -13.32
C GLN A 77 7.29 -22.47 -13.20
N THR A 78 6.31 -21.81 -13.83
CA THR A 78 6.16 -20.34 -13.75
C THR A 78 5.76 -19.91 -12.35
N MET A 79 4.86 -20.65 -11.69
CA MET A 79 4.50 -20.40 -10.30
C MET A 79 5.69 -20.58 -9.36
N SER A 80 6.51 -21.62 -9.51
CA SER A 80 7.72 -21.79 -8.70
C SER A 80 8.74 -20.67 -8.90
N PHE A 81 8.87 -20.15 -10.13
CA PHE A 81 9.69 -18.98 -10.40
C PHE A 81 9.16 -17.73 -9.69
N LEU A 82 7.85 -17.49 -9.79
CA LEU A 82 7.20 -16.34 -9.15
C LEU A 82 7.31 -16.41 -7.63
N ASP A 83 7.13 -17.58 -7.01
CA ASP A 83 7.31 -17.78 -5.56
C ASP A 83 8.72 -17.39 -5.10
N SER A 84 9.74 -17.84 -5.83
CA SER A 84 11.14 -17.44 -5.58
C SER A 84 11.36 -15.94 -5.75
N LEU A 85 10.74 -15.33 -6.77
CA LEU A 85 10.80 -13.88 -7.02
C LEU A 85 10.13 -13.09 -5.88
N THR A 86 8.94 -13.50 -5.44
CA THR A 86 8.20 -12.93 -4.30
C THR A 86 9.04 -13.02 -3.03
N GLY A 87 9.73 -14.14 -2.79
CA GLY A 87 10.67 -14.29 -1.68
C GLY A 87 11.84 -13.29 -1.73
N LYS A 88 12.46 -13.12 -2.90
CA LYS A 88 13.55 -12.13 -3.08
C LYS A 88 13.06 -10.69 -2.88
N SER A 89 11.90 -10.36 -3.45
CA SER A 89 11.27 -9.04 -3.30
C SER A 89 10.90 -8.74 -1.84
N SER A 90 10.40 -9.73 -1.11
CA SER A 90 10.11 -9.62 0.34
C SER A 90 11.37 -9.40 1.17
N ASN A 91 12.46 -10.11 0.87
CA ASN A 91 13.76 -9.89 1.51
C ASN A 91 14.27 -8.46 1.26
N ALA A 92 14.19 -7.99 0.01
CA ALA A 92 14.57 -6.61 -0.33
C ALA A 92 13.74 -5.57 0.44
N LEU A 93 12.42 -5.79 0.57
CA LEU A 93 11.55 -4.94 1.38
C LEU A 93 11.92 -4.95 2.87
N SER A 94 12.28 -6.11 3.41
CA SER A 94 12.74 -6.22 4.80
C SER A 94 14.06 -5.46 5.04
N MET A 95 14.96 -5.48 4.06
CA MET A 95 16.18 -4.67 4.08
C MET A 95 15.86 -3.17 3.99
N MET A 96 14.94 -2.77 3.10
CA MET A 96 14.50 -1.37 2.98
C MET A 96 13.83 -0.87 4.26
N PHE A 97 12.97 -1.68 4.87
CA PHE A 97 12.38 -1.40 6.19
C PHE A 97 13.47 -1.19 7.24
N SER A 98 14.43 -2.10 7.31
CA SER A 98 15.50 -2.00 8.29
C SER A 98 16.35 -0.75 8.07
N TYR A 99 16.67 -0.41 6.82
CA TYR A 99 17.39 0.80 6.49
C TYR A 99 16.61 2.08 6.83
N ASP A 100 15.30 2.11 6.60
CA ASP A 100 14.42 3.25 6.95
C ASP A 100 14.37 3.48 8.48
N ASN A 101 14.40 2.41 9.28
CA ASN A 101 14.24 2.48 10.72
C ASN A 101 15.56 2.57 11.50
N PHE A 102 16.63 1.97 10.98
CA PHE A 102 17.89 1.80 11.69
C PHE A 102 19.09 2.40 10.96
N GLY A 103 18.88 2.93 9.75
CA GLY A 103 19.93 3.51 8.94
C GLY A 103 20.98 2.49 8.51
N LYS A 104 22.23 2.95 8.45
CA LYS A 104 23.37 2.18 7.89
C LYS A 104 23.95 1.13 8.85
N ASP A 105 23.61 1.17 10.14
CA ASP A 105 24.14 0.19 11.09
C ASP A 105 23.39 -1.13 10.99
N THR A 106 23.89 -2.02 10.14
CA THR A 106 23.29 -3.34 9.89
C THR A 106 23.25 -4.24 11.12
N LYS A 107 24.03 -3.96 12.18
CA LYS A 107 23.97 -4.71 13.44
C LYS A 107 22.67 -4.47 14.21
N SER A 108 22.04 -3.33 13.97
CA SER A 108 20.77 -2.94 14.59
C SER A 108 19.55 -3.32 13.76
N TRP A 109 19.75 -3.87 12.57
CA TRP A 109 18.66 -4.29 11.70
C TRP A 109 17.87 -5.43 12.33
N ALA A 110 16.55 -5.33 12.24
CA ALA A 110 15.62 -6.32 12.75
C ALA A 110 14.49 -6.54 11.72
N PRO A 111 13.90 -7.75 11.67
CA PRO A 111 12.77 -8.02 10.82
C PRO A 111 11.60 -7.04 11.06
N PRO A 112 10.77 -6.76 10.03
CA PRO A 112 9.54 -6.02 10.20
C PRO A 112 8.64 -6.63 11.27
N LYS A 113 8.10 -5.77 12.14
CA LYS A 113 7.11 -6.13 13.15
C LYS A 113 5.70 -5.96 12.60
N THR A 114 4.74 -6.64 13.22
CA THR A 114 3.31 -6.58 12.85
C THR A 114 2.53 -5.73 13.85
N GLU A 115 1.26 -5.45 13.55
CA GLU A 115 0.32 -4.81 14.48
C GLU A 115 0.24 -5.55 15.82
N ARG A 116 0.50 -6.86 15.83
CA ARG A 116 0.50 -7.70 17.05
C ARG A 116 1.65 -7.35 18.00
N ASP A 117 2.69 -6.70 17.50
CA ASP A 117 3.86 -6.28 18.25
C ASP A 117 3.77 -4.82 18.75
N GLY A 118 2.63 -4.15 18.51
CA GLY A 118 2.42 -2.72 18.79
C GLY A 118 2.75 -1.81 17.60
N TYR A 119 2.95 -0.51 17.84
CA TYR A 119 3.33 0.44 16.77
C TYR A 119 4.66 0.01 16.14
N TRP A 120 4.61 -0.34 14.86
CA TRP A 120 5.65 -1.15 14.20
C TRP A 120 6.71 -0.35 13.44
N GLU A 121 6.54 0.97 13.29
CA GLU A 121 7.56 1.85 12.70
C GLU A 121 8.27 2.67 13.79
N ARG A 122 9.56 2.91 13.60
CA ARG A 122 10.34 3.77 14.49
C ARG A 122 10.08 5.21 14.06
N VAL A 123 9.42 5.99 14.91
CA VAL A 123 9.31 7.44 14.74
C VAL A 123 10.68 8.06 15.10
N GLU A 124 11.65 7.98 14.20
CA GLU A 124 12.86 8.79 14.35
C GLU A 124 12.55 10.22 13.93
N GLY A 125 12.31 11.05 14.93
CA GLY A 125 11.93 12.44 14.75
C GLY A 125 10.70 12.79 15.56
N GLY A 126 10.86 12.89 16.87
CA GLY A 126 10.31 14.02 17.61
C GLY A 126 10.93 15.33 17.11
N GLY A 127 10.84 15.61 15.81
CA GLY A 127 10.74 16.99 15.39
C GLY A 127 9.48 17.52 16.05
N SER A 128 9.42 18.81 16.31
CA SER A 128 8.18 19.53 16.54
C SER A 128 7.28 19.47 15.29
N GLY A 129 7.02 18.28 14.76
CA GLY A 129 5.79 18.01 14.07
C GLY A 129 4.76 18.49 15.05
N GLN A 130 4.12 19.60 14.69
CA GLN A 130 2.75 19.83 15.12
C GLN A 130 2.15 18.43 15.16
N GLU A 131 1.76 17.95 16.35
CA GLU A 131 0.78 16.89 16.42
C GLU A 131 -0.22 17.28 15.34
N VAL A 132 -0.21 16.58 14.21
CA VAL A 132 -1.33 16.70 13.32
C VAL A 132 -2.37 16.00 14.17
N ARG A 133 -3.09 16.83 14.93
CA ARG A 133 -4.25 16.42 15.70
C ARG A 133 -5.23 16.01 14.62
N LEU A 134 -5.06 14.77 14.13
CA LEU A 134 -6.07 13.98 13.47
C LEU A 134 -7.09 13.61 14.56
N GLY A 135 -7.66 14.65 15.15
CA GLY A 135 -8.76 14.60 16.06
C GLY A 135 -10.01 14.89 15.24
N VAL A 136 -11.09 14.20 15.58
CA VAL A 136 -12.42 14.62 15.17
C VAL A 136 -12.60 16.08 15.65
N PRO A 137 -13.04 17.02 14.79
CA PRO A 137 -13.29 18.39 15.20
C PRO A 137 -14.11 18.44 16.49
N SER A 138 -13.61 19.13 17.50
CA SER A 138 -14.32 19.31 18.77
C SER A 138 -15.62 20.10 18.55
N GLY A 139 -16.71 19.69 19.17
CA GLY A 139 -18.01 20.38 19.06
C GLY A 139 -18.90 19.88 17.92
N LEU A 140 -18.55 18.77 17.25
CA LEU A 140 -19.49 18.05 16.41
C LEU A 140 -20.60 17.44 17.27
N LYS A 141 -21.86 17.72 16.93
CA LYS A 141 -23.01 17.04 17.52
C LYS A 141 -23.04 15.63 16.92
N ALA A 142 -22.92 14.61 17.77
CA ALA A 142 -23.18 13.24 17.35
C ALA A 142 -24.65 13.11 16.92
N ASP A 143 -24.92 12.29 15.91
CA ASP A 143 -26.26 11.97 15.41
C ASP A 143 -27.05 13.21 14.93
N VAL A 144 -26.63 13.77 13.80
CA VAL A 144 -27.33 14.84 13.09
C VAL A 144 -28.22 14.28 11.97
N THR A 145 -29.45 14.76 11.88
CA THR A 145 -30.40 14.35 10.84
C THR A 145 -30.38 15.34 9.69
N VAL A 146 -30.48 14.83 8.45
CA VAL A 146 -30.66 15.63 7.25
C VAL A 146 -32.10 15.44 6.76
N CYS A 147 -32.81 16.55 6.55
CA CYS A 147 -34.20 16.58 6.14
C CYS A 147 -34.33 17.34 4.82
N LYS A 148 -35.43 17.09 4.12
CA LYS A 148 -35.77 17.84 2.89
C LYS A 148 -35.94 19.34 3.15
N GLU A 149 -36.40 19.71 4.34
CA GLU A 149 -36.59 21.09 4.79
C GLU A 149 -35.82 21.32 6.09
N GLU A 150 -35.25 22.51 6.24
CA GLU A 150 -34.48 22.89 7.43
C GLU A 150 -35.41 23.08 8.64
N SER A 151 -35.02 22.55 9.79
CA SER A 151 -35.73 22.76 11.05
C SER A 151 -34.74 22.80 12.21
N GLU A 152 -35.18 23.23 13.40
CA GLU A 152 -34.33 23.34 14.60
C GLU A 152 -33.57 22.05 14.96
N LYS A 153 -34.04 20.89 14.49
CA LYS A 153 -33.44 19.58 14.77
C LYS A 153 -32.85 18.91 13.53
N CYS A 154 -32.88 19.56 12.36
CA CYS A 154 -32.53 18.90 11.11
C CYS A 154 -31.90 19.84 10.07
N TYR A 155 -30.75 19.43 9.54
CA TYR A 155 -30.04 20.17 8.50
C TYR A 155 -30.66 19.90 7.13
N ARG A 156 -30.58 20.87 6.21
CA ARG A 156 -31.09 20.69 4.84
C ARG A 156 -30.14 19.88 3.97
N THR A 157 -28.84 19.96 4.25
CA THR A 157 -27.80 19.26 3.47
C THR A 157 -26.78 18.55 4.36
N VAL A 158 -26.12 17.54 3.80
CA VAL A 158 -25.03 16.82 4.46
C VAL A 158 -23.86 17.78 4.75
N GLN A 159 -23.57 18.72 3.86
CA GLN A 159 -22.48 19.67 4.01
C GLN A 159 -22.70 20.61 5.21
N GLU A 160 -23.92 21.04 5.47
CA GLU A 160 -24.25 21.84 6.66
C GLU A 160 -24.09 21.03 7.95
N ALA A 161 -24.48 19.75 7.93
CA ALA A 161 -24.36 18.84 9.05
C ALA A 161 -22.89 18.52 9.44
N VAL A 162 -21.95 18.58 8.50
CA VAL A 162 -20.53 18.23 8.74
C VAL A 162 -19.59 19.44 8.79
N LYS A 163 -20.08 20.67 8.60
CA LYS A 163 -19.26 21.88 8.66
C LYS A 163 -18.74 22.10 10.09
N PRO A 164 -17.42 22.09 10.33
CA PRO A 164 -16.89 22.41 11.64
C PRO A 164 -17.15 23.88 11.99
N HIS A 165 -17.55 24.16 13.23
CA HIS A 165 -17.67 25.52 13.74
C HIS A 165 -16.24 26.13 13.82
N ARG A 166 -16.04 27.29 13.20
CA ARG A 166 -14.74 27.95 13.15
C ARG A 166 -14.41 28.48 14.55
N ILE A 167 -13.42 27.90 15.22
CA ILE A 167 -12.91 28.46 16.49
C ILE A 167 -12.23 29.79 16.15
N THR A 168 -12.86 30.92 16.49
CA THR A 168 -12.22 32.24 16.47
C THR A 168 -11.14 32.27 17.55
N ARG A 169 -9.87 32.26 17.16
CA ARG A 169 -8.74 32.55 18.04
C ARG A 169 -8.85 34.01 18.51
N GLU A 170 -9.21 34.23 19.77
CA GLU A 170 -8.95 35.51 20.42
C GLU A 170 -7.43 35.76 20.44
N ARG A 171 -7.01 36.85 19.79
CA ARG A 171 -5.66 37.39 19.93
C ARG A 171 -5.51 37.87 21.38
N ARG A 172 -4.73 37.15 22.20
CA ARG A 172 -4.16 37.73 23.41
C ARG A 172 -3.07 38.71 22.99
N SER A 173 -3.35 39.99 23.20
CA SER A 173 -2.37 41.08 23.17
C SER A 173 -1.31 40.83 24.24
N SER A 174 -0.05 41.04 23.88
CA SER A 174 1.05 41.35 24.80
C SER A 174 1.61 42.70 24.39
#